data_AF-A0A5J4U5X1-F1
#
_entry.id   AF-A0A5J4U5X1-F1
#
_cell.length_a   1.000
_cell.length_b   1.000
_cell.length_c   1.000
_cell.angle_alpha   90.00
_cell.angle_beta   90.00
_cell.angle_gamma   90.00
#
_symmetry.space_group_name_H-M   'P 1'
#
loop_
_entity.id
_entity.type
_entity.pdbx_description
1 polymer ?
#
loop_
_entity_poly.entity_id
_entity_poly.type
_entity_poly.pdbx_seq_one_letter_code
_entity_poly.pdbx_strand_id
1 'polypeptide(L)' 'MAAAKRAPQVIRYGEYLVKKKFGAGAQSRTFLAEKEEISNKFFMLKLVNYYTEEEQQQADQEIEQLERLKSPYTVCK' A
#
# COMPACT_ATOMS: atom_id res chain seq x y z
N MET A 1 -0.18 -39.05 1.16
CA MET A 1 -1.16 -38.12 1.76
C MET A 1 -0.98 -36.77 1.10
N ALA A 2 -1.98 -36.26 0.39
CA ALA A 2 -1.90 -34.94 -0.22
C ALA A 2 -1.99 -33.87 0.87
N ALA A 3 -0.98 -33.01 1.00
CA ALA A 3 -1.02 -31.88 1.92
C ALA A 3 -2.16 -30.95 1.50
N ALA A 4 -3.11 -30.69 2.39
CA ALA A 4 -4.14 -29.69 2.17
C ALA A 4 -3.47 -28.34 1.94
N LYS A 5 -3.52 -27.83 0.71
CA LYS A 5 -3.04 -26.48 0.39
C LYS A 5 -3.92 -25.50 1.19
N ARG A 6 -3.33 -24.85 2.20
CA ARG A 6 -3.99 -23.76 2.92
C ARG A 6 -4.47 -22.73 1.91
N ALA A 7 -5.74 -22.32 2.03
CA ALA A 7 -6.24 -21.19 1.26
C ALA A 7 -5.31 -19.98 1.45
N PRO A 8 -5.02 -19.20 0.40
CA PRO A 8 -4.18 -18.02 0.52
C PRO A 8 -4.77 -17.07 1.57
N GLN A 9 -3.93 -16.53 2.45
CA GLN A 9 -4.37 -15.57 3.46
C GLN A 9 -4.87 -14.30 2.77
N VAL A 10 -6.12 -13.93 3.04
CA VAL A 10 -6.72 -12.67 2.59
C VAL A 10 -6.22 -11.56 3.50
N ILE A 11 -5.47 -10.60 2.96
CA ILE A 11 -4.93 -9.47 3.72
C ILE A 11 -5.70 -8.20 3.33
N ARG A 12 -6.25 -7.50 4.32
CA ARG A 12 -6.96 -6.23 4.12
C ARG A 12 -6.36 -5.13 4.97
N TYR A 13 -6.33 -3.92 4.43
CA TYR A 13 -5.99 -2.69 5.14
C TYR A 13 -7.13 -1.70 4.95
N GLY A 14 -8.00 -1.56 5.96
CA GLY A 14 -9.26 -0.83 5.82
C GLY A 14 -10.10 -1.38 4.68
N GLU A 15 -10.45 -0.53 3.73
CA GLU A 15 -11.25 -0.84 2.54
C GLU A 15 -10.47 -1.51 1.40
N TYR A 16 -9.14 -1.62 1.54
CA TYR A 16 -8.24 -2.11 0.50
C TYR A 16 -7.91 -3.58 0.69
N LEU A 17 -8.26 -4.41 -0.30
CA LEU A 17 -7.87 -5.80 -0.38
C LEU A 17 -6.51 -5.94 -1.07
N VAL A 18 -5.52 -6.53 -0.42
CA VAL A 18 -4.21 -6.80 -1.00
C VAL A 18 -4.29 -7.94 -2.00
N LYS A 19 -3.86 -7.68 -3.23
CA LYS A 19 -3.78 -8.68 -4.31
C LYS A 19 -2.36 -9.22 -4.49
N LYS A 20 -1.36 -8.35 -4.36
CA LYS A 20 0.05 -8.71 -4.59
C LYS A 20 0.97 -7.83 -3.75
N LYS A 21 2.03 -8.42 -3.21
CA LYS A 21 3.15 -7.66 -2.62
C LYS A 21 4.18 -7.37 -3.73
N PHE A 22 4.60 -6.12 -3.89
CA PHE A 22 5.61 -5.77 -4.89
C PHE A 22 7.02 -5.82 -4.32
N GLY A 23 7.24 -5.10 -3.22
CA GLY A 23 8.57 -4.98 -2.62
C GLY A 23 8.49 -4.46 -1.19
N ALA A 24 9.60 -4.58 -0.48
CA ALA A 24 9.79 -3.96 0.82
C ALA A 24 11.10 -3.17 0.78
N GLY A 25 11.06 -1.90 1.18
CA GLY A 25 12.24 -1.12 1.52
C GLY A 25 12.57 -1.26 3.00
N ALA A 26 13.63 -0.58 3.45
CA ALA A 26 14.06 -0.60 4.85
C ALA A 26 12.93 -0.18 5.83
N GLN A 27 12.12 0.81 5.45
CA GLN A 27 11.05 1.37 6.28
C GLN A 27 9.65 1.24 5.67
N SER A 28 9.47 0.51 4.56
CA SER A 28 8.14 0.41 3.95
C SER A 28 7.88 -0.89 3.21
N ARG A 29 6.60 -1.19 2.99
CA ARG A 29 6.11 -2.31 2.19
C ARG A 29 5.10 -1.81 1.20
N THR A 30 5.22 -2.22 -0.05
CA THR A 30 4.35 -1.77 -1.14
C THR A 30 3.51 -2.92 -1.69
N PHE A 31 2.23 -2.68 -1.87
CA PHE A 31 1.23 -3.66 -2.29
C PHE A 31 0.40 -3.14 -3.46
N LEU A 32 -0.01 -4.06 -4.33
CA LEU A 32 -1.17 -3.88 -5.18
C LEU A 32 -2.41 -4.18 -4.36
N ALA A 33 -3.36 -3.24 -4.34
CA ALA A 33 -4.63 -3.43 -3.66
C ALA A 33 -5.80 -3.06 -4.56
N GLU A 34 -6.98 -3.57 -4.22
CA GLU A 34 -8.25 -3.22 -4.86
C GLU A 34 -9.17 -2.62 -3.79
N LYS A 35 -9.80 -1.49 -4.12
CA LYS A 35 -10.81 -0.88 -3.24
C LYS A 35 -12.15 -1.60 -3.43
N GLU A 36 -12.76 -2.03 -2.34
CA GLU A 36 -14.13 -2.58 -2.30
C GLU A 36 -14.39 -3.84 -3.16
N GLU A 37 -13.36 -4.63 -3.50
CA GLU A 37 -13.45 -5.91 -4.25
C GLU A 37 -14.18 -5.92 -5.61
N ILE A 38 -14.84 -4.83 -5.98
CA ILE A 38 -15.82 -4.74 -7.06
C ILE A 38 -15.49 -3.57 -7.99
N SER A 39 -14.63 -2.64 -7.56
CA SER A 39 -14.39 -1.41 -8.32
C SER A 39 -13.57 -1.62 -9.60
N ASN A 40 -12.89 -2.76 -9.79
CA ASN A 40 -11.87 -2.99 -10.84
C ASN A 40 -10.78 -1.90 -10.88
N LYS A 41 -10.69 -1.06 -9.84
CA LYS A 41 -9.67 -0.02 -9.69
C LYS A 41 -8.58 -0.55 -8.80
N PHE A 42 -7.39 -0.61 -9.35
CA PHE A 42 -6.19 -1.00 -8.62
C PHE A 42 -5.51 0.23 -8.03
N PHE A 43 -5.03 0.05 -6.81
CA PHE A 43 -4.34 1.07 -6.03
C PHE A 43 -2.97 0.53 -5.62
N MET A 44 -2.00 1.43 -5.53
CA MET A 44 -0.71 1.16 -4.91
C MET A 44 -0.81 1.57 -3.44
N LEU A 45 -0.69 0.60 -2.54
CA LEU A 45 -0.67 0.86 -1.10
C LEU A 45 0.76 0.77 -0.59
N LYS A 46 1.29 1.87 -0.05
CA LYS A 46 2.57 1.93 0.65
C LYS A 46 2.30 1.98 2.16
N LEU A 47 2.72 0.95 2.89
CA LEU A 47 2.75 0.96 4.35
C LEU A 47 4.13 1.41 4.80
N VAL A 48 4.19 2.51 5.54
CA VAL A 48 5.42 3.07 6.11
C VAL A 48 5.44 2.74 7.60
N ASN A 49 6.56 2.21 8.09
CA ASN A 49 6.77 2.01 9.51
C ASN A 49 7.52 3.23 10.05
N TYR A 50 6.98 3.87 11.08
CA TYR A 50 7.63 4.92 11.84
C TYR A 50 7.62 4.53 13.32
N TYR A 51 8.73 4.80 14.01
CA TYR A 51 8.95 4.52 15.43
C TYR A 51 9.26 5.79 16.21
N THR A 52 9.54 6.91 15.53
CA THR A 52 9.71 8.24 16.13
C THR A 52 8.73 9.25 15.53
N GLU A 53 8.54 10.36 16.23
CA GLU A 53 7.73 11.48 15.75
C GLU A 53 8.31 12.10 14.48
N GLU A 54 9.64 12.16 14.34
CA GLU A 54 10.26 12.69 13.12
C GLU A 54 9.98 11.80 11.90
N GLU A 55 10.04 10.47 12.07
CA GLU A 55 9.70 9.53 11.00
C GLU A 55 8.23 9.63 10.58
N GLN A 56 7.32 9.86 11.54
CA GLN A 56 5.91 10.09 11.24
C GLN A 56 5.71 11.40 10.48
N GLN A 57 6.34 12.49 10.92
CA GLN A 57 6.26 13.78 10.24
C GLN A 57 6.81 13.72 8.81
N GLN A 58 7.89 12.97 8.58
CA GLN A 58 8.41 12.73 7.23
C GLN A 58 7.40 12.00 6.34
N ALA A 59 6.69 11.00 6.88
CA ALA A 59 5.64 10.30 6.16
C ALA A 59 4.46 11.23 5.81
N ASP A 60 4.05 12.10 6.75
CA ASP A 60 2.99 13.08 6.52
C ASP A 60 3.39 14.12 5.45
N GLN A 61 4.64 14.58 5.47
CA GLN A 61 5.19 15.46 4.43
C GLN A 61 5.23 14.79 3.05
N GLU A 62 5.57 13.50 2.97
CA GLU A 62 5.53 12.75 1.71
C GLU A 62 4.10 12.73 1.14
N ILE A 63 3.09 12.49 1.99
CA ILE A 63 1.68 12.51 1.59
C ILE A 63 1.30 13.90 1.07
N GLU A 64 1.62 14.96 1.82
CA GLU A 64 1.29 16.32 1.42
C GLU A 64 1.96 16.72 0.10
N GLN A 65 3.21 16.30 -0.13
CA GLN A 65 3.90 16.52 -1.39
C GLN A 65 3.17 15.83 -2.55
N LEU A 66 2.79 14.56 -2.40
CA LEU A 66 2.09 13.80 -3.44
C LEU A 66 0.70 14.38 -3.76
N GLU A 67 0.01 14.97 -2.78
CA GLU A 67 -1.29 15.63 -2.98
C GLU A 67 -1.18 16.94 -3.76
N ARG A 68 -0.04 17.62 -3.69
CA ARG A 68 0.21 18.89 -4.40
C ARG A 68 0.68 18.69 -5.84
N LEU A 69 1.24 17.53 -6.17
CA LEU A 69 1.73 17.23 -7.51
C LEU A 69 0.58 17.12 -8.51
N LYS A 70 0.74 17.77 -9.67
CA LYS A 70 -0.19 17.73 -10.80
C LYS A 70 0.60 17.60 -12.10
N SER A 71 1.15 16.40 -12.32
CA SER A 71 1.84 16.07 -13.57
C SER A 71 1.45 14.67 -14.03
N PRO A 72 1.23 14.45 -15.34
CA PRO A 72 0.94 13.11 -15.87
C PRO A 72 2.12 12.15 -15.74
N TYR A 73 3.31 12.66 -15.40
CA TYR A 73 4.54 11.87 -15.22
C TYR A 73 4.88 11.61 -13.75
N THR A 74 4.08 12.11 -12.81
CA THR A 74 4.25 11.88 -11.38
C THR A 74 3.07 11.11 -10.83
N VAL A 75 3.32 10.19 -9.92
CA VAL A 75 2.25 9.53 -9.16
C VAL A 75 1.64 10.59 -8.25
N CYS A 76 0.39 10.96 -8.51
CA CYS A 76 -0.40 11.89 -7.72
C CYS A 76 -1.59 11.13 -7.12
N LYS A 77 -2.14 11.60 -6.00
CA LYS A 77 -3.26 10.95 -5.30
C LYS A 77 -4.59 11.14 -6.04
#